data_AF-A0A939UPS4-F1
#
_entry.id   AF-A0A939UPS4-F1
#
_cell.length_a   1.000
_cell.length_b   1.000
_cell.length_c   1.000
_cell.angle_alpha   90.00
_cell.angle_beta   90.00
_cell.angle_gamma   90.00
#
_symmetry.space_group_name_H-M   'P 1'
#
loop_
_entity.id
_entity.type
_entity.pdbx_description
1 polymer ?
#
loop_
_entity_poly.entity_id
_entity_poly.type
_entity_poly.pdbx_seq_one_letter_code
_entity_poly.pdbx_strand_id
1 'polypeptide(L)'
;CPECKETLRTAPKEQPALAADGQVCPACGAALDENSLFCPECGLSIGGSAEMQNAGVKELSLCQNCGAKLTKGAAFCEKCGAPAIMAQQEARAADLHLCSRCGAKLPKNANRCERCGTPVPFGVSLGDKIAEWLLVTVLIIILFSIMFGLVSNIK
;
A
#
# COMPACT_ATOMS: atom_id res chain seq x y z
N CYS A 1 63.94 -13.70 15.25
CA CYS A 1 64.05 -14.40 16.55
C CYS A 1 65.51 -14.47 16.98
N PRO A 2 65.85 -14.53 18.28
CA PRO A 2 67.23 -14.45 18.75
C PRO A 2 68.13 -15.67 18.44
N GLU A 3 67.62 -16.72 17.79
CA GLU A 3 68.44 -17.84 17.25
C GLU A 3 68.53 -17.90 15.72
N CYS A 4 67.74 -17.12 14.97
CA CYS A 4 67.76 -17.19 13.50
C CYS A 4 67.90 -15.79 12.92
N LYS A 5 69.13 -15.51 12.54
CA LYS A 5 69.63 -14.29 11.92
C LYS A 5 69.26 -14.23 10.43
N GLU A 6 67.97 -14.32 10.09
CA GLU A 6 67.47 -14.12 8.72
C GLU A 6 66.05 -13.54 8.73
N THR A 7 65.82 -12.54 7.88
CA THR A 7 64.52 -11.94 7.60
C THR A 7 63.89 -12.62 6.40
N LEU A 8 62.86 -13.46 6.59
CA LEU A 8 62.03 -13.91 5.48
C LEU A 8 60.65 -13.28 5.58
N ARG A 9 60.58 -12.14 4.88
CA ARG A 9 59.38 -11.55 4.29
C ARG A 9 58.63 -12.63 3.51
N THR A 10 57.41 -12.95 3.92
CA THR A 10 56.45 -13.62 3.04
C THR A 10 55.70 -12.57 2.23
N ALA A 11 55.54 -12.88 0.94
CA ALA A 11 55.27 -11.99 -0.17
C ALA A 11 54.00 -11.13 -0.07
N PRO A 12 53.97 -9.98 -0.77
CA PRO A 12 52.77 -9.18 -0.98
C PRO A 12 51.67 -10.02 -1.62
N LYS A 13 50.48 -10.03 -1.02
CA LYS A 13 49.29 -10.47 -1.73
C LYS A 13 49.05 -9.45 -2.85
N GLU A 14 49.14 -9.94 -4.07
CA GLU A 14 48.67 -9.32 -5.30
C GLU A 14 47.28 -8.72 -5.05
N GLN A 15 47.21 -7.40 -4.86
CA GLN A 15 45.96 -6.65 -4.88
C GLN A 15 45.78 -6.12 -6.30
N PRO A 16 44.73 -6.53 -7.02
CA PRO A 16 44.37 -5.93 -8.29
C PRO A 16 44.15 -4.43 -8.09
N ALA A 17 44.86 -3.62 -8.87
CA ALA A 17 44.49 -2.24 -9.11
C ALA A 17 43.15 -2.19 -9.89
N LEU A 18 42.35 -1.16 -9.60
CA LEU A 18 41.10 -0.69 -10.24
C LEU A 18 39.83 -0.90 -9.41
N ALA A 19 39.42 0.16 -8.70
CA ALA A 19 38.17 0.89 -8.92
C ALA A 19 38.01 1.91 -7.78
N ALA A 20 38.30 3.18 -8.07
CA ALA A 20 38.01 4.26 -7.16
C ALA A 20 36.54 4.67 -7.35
N ASP A 21 35.64 4.01 -6.63
CA ASP A 21 34.37 4.61 -6.22
C ASP A 21 33.96 3.99 -4.87
N GLY A 22 34.75 4.34 -3.83
CA GLY A 22 34.58 3.81 -2.49
C GLY A 22 33.27 4.29 -1.88
N GLN A 23 32.30 3.40 -1.76
CA GLN A 23 31.06 3.69 -1.07
C GLN A 23 31.38 3.87 0.43
N VAL A 24 30.99 5.00 1.02
CA VAL A 24 31.16 5.22 2.46
C VAL A 24 29.89 4.78 3.19
N CYS A 25 30.06 4.18 4.37
CA CYS A 25 28.94 3.81 5.21
C CYS A 25 28.16 5.07 5.62
N PRO A 26 26.84 5.17 5.32
CA PRO A 26 26.06 6.34 5.68
C PRO A 26 25.83 6.46 7.19
N ALA A 27 26.01 5.39 7.97
CA ALA A 27 25.84 5.43 9.42
C ALA A 27 27.09 5.87 10.19
N CYS A 28 28.29 5.52 9.72
CA CYS A 28 29.54 5.78 10.47
C CYS A 28 30.66 6.44 9.66
N GLY A 29 30.51 6.57 8.34
CA GLY A 29 31.51 7.17 7.46
C GLY A 29 32.69 6.26 7.11
N ALA A 30 32.71 5.01 7.59
CA ALA A 30 33.76 4.05 7.24
C ALA A 30 33.74 3.73 5.74
N ALA A 31 34.92 3.57 5.13
CA ALA A 31 35.02 3.11 3.75
C ALA A 31 34.52 1.67 3.63
N LEU A 32 33.71 1.39 2.61
CA LEU A 32 33.15 0.09 2.32
C LEU A 32 33.77 -0.46 1.04
N ASP A 33 34.04 -1.76 1.04
CA ASP A 33 34.41 -2.49 -0.17
C ASP A 33 33.17 -2.66 -1.07
N GLU A 34 33.35 -2.65 -2.38
CA GLU A 34 32.29 -2.71 -3.41
C GLU A 34 31.35 -3.93 -3.29
N ASN A 35 31.75 -4.95 -2.51
CA ASN A 35 30.98 -6.18 -2.32
C ASN A 35 30.66 -6.47 -0.84
N SER A 36 30.78 -5.45 0.03
CA SER A 36 30.46 -5.59 1.45
C SER A 36 28.94 -5.58 1.68
N LEU A 37 28.40 -6.72 2.10
CA LEU A 37 26.97 -6.82 2.47
C LEU A 37 26.65 -6.09 3.77
N PHE A 38 27.65 -5.91 4.63
CA PHE A 38 27.58 -5.25 5.93
C PHE A 38 28.82 -4.38 6.17
N CYS A 39 28.66 -3.28 6.88
CA CYS A 39 29.74 -2.43 7.33
C CYS A 39 30.50 -3.11 8.49
N PRO A 40 31.83 -3.32 8.37
CA PRO A 40 32.61 -3.98 9.41
C PRO A 40 32.76 -3.14 10.69
N GLU A 41 32.64 -1.81 10.58
CA GLU A 41 32.84 -0.89 11.71
C GLU A 41 31.57 -0.72 12.56
N CYS A 42 30.40 -0.63 11.94
CA CYS A 42 29.14 -0.38 12.66
C CYS A 42 28.06 -1.46 12.51
N GLY A 43 28.28 -2.46 11.64
CA GLY A 43 27.33 -3.54 11.40
C GLY A 43 26.15 -3.21 10.48
N LEU A 44 26.11 -2.01 9.89
CA LEU A 44 25.03 -1.61 8.97
C LEU A 44 25.02 -2.48 7.70
N SER A 45 23.89 -3.07 7.34
CA SER A 45 23.74 -3.82 6.08
C SER A 45 23.67 -2.86 4.87
N ILE A 46 24.57 -3.04 3.89
CA ILE A 46 24.69 -2.22 2.67
C ILE A 46 24.27 -3.01 1.41
N GLY A 47 24.15 -4.35 1.52
CA GLY A 47 23.83 -5.27 0.42
C GLY A 47 22.38 -5.25 -0.06
N GLY A 48 21.96 -4.16 -0.70
CA GLY A 48 20.66 -4.04 -1.37
C GLY A 48 20.78 -3.41 -2.74
N SER A 49 21.27 -4.16 -3.74
CA SER A 49 21.14 -3.74 -5.13
C SER A 49 19.66 -3.77 -5.52
N ALA A 50 19.09 -2.58 -5.66
CA ALA A 50 17.99 -2.33 -6.57
C ALA A 50 18.42 -2.83 -7.96
N GLU A 51 17.91 -4.00 -8.36
CA GLU A 51 17.06 -4.19 -9.53
C GLU A 51 16.87 -5.71 -9.80
N MET A 52 15.72 -6.26 -9.40
CA MET A 52 15.02 -7.21 -10.27
C MET A 52 13.53 -7.22 -9.91
N GLN A 53 12.85 -6.23 -10.50
CA GLN A 53 11.60 -6.37 -11.23
C GLN A 53 10.35 -6.76 -10.43
N ASN A 54 9.35 -5.87 -10.56
CA ASN A 54 7.92 -6.14 -10.47
C ASN A 54 7.51 -7.36 -11.32
N ALA A 55 7.86 -8.57 -10.89
CA ALA A 55 7.38 -9.83 -11.43
C ALA A 55 6.07 -10.22 -10.73
N GLY A 56 5.07 -9.37 -10.88
CA GLY A 56 3.73 -9.57 -10.35
C GLY A 56 3.69 -9.57 -8.82
N VAL A 57 2.85 -8.71 -8.26
CA VAL A 57 2.14 -9.11 -7.05
C VAL A 57 1.25 -10.29 -7.46
N LYS A 58 1.84 -11.48 -7.60
CA LYS A 58 1.08 -12.70 -7.40
C LYS A 58 0.71 -12.57 -5.93
N GLU A 59 -0.51 -12.09 -5.68
CA GLU A 59 -1.11 -12.00 -4.35
C GLU A 59 -1.02 -13.37 -3.69
N LEU A 60 0.14 -13.67 -3.13
CA LEU A 60 0.33 -14.69 -2.14
C LEU A 60 0.02 -13.96 -0.85
N SER A 61 -1.26 -13.96 -0.51
CA SER A 61 -1.69 -13.54 0.81
C SER A 61 -1.17 -14.58 1.81
N LEU A 62 -0.29 -14.16 2.71
CA LEU A 62 0.15 -15.01 3.81
C LEU A 62 -0.88 -14.92 4.93
N CYS A 63 -1.19 -16.04 5.56
CA CYS A 63 -2.05 -16.09 6.72
C CYS A 63 -1.42 -15.27 7.86
N GLN A 64 -2.15 -14.28 8.38
CA GLN A 64 -1.66 -13.44 9.48
C GLN A 64 -1.59 -14.19 10.82
N ASN A 65 -2.27 -15.34 10.93
CA ASN A 65 -2.27 -16.15 12.14
C ASN A 65 -1.12 -17.18 12.15
N CYS A 66 -0.81 -17.82 11.02
CA CYS A 66 0.17 -18.92 10.97
C CYS A 66 1.25 -18.80 9.89
N GLY A 67 1.24 -17.76 9.07
CA GLY A 67 2.22 -17.54 7.99
C GLY A 67 2.09 -18.47 6.78
N ALA A 68 1.09 -19.36 6.74
CA ALA A 68 0.86 -20.23 5.59
C ALA A 68 0.45 -19.42 4.34
N LYS A 69 0.90 -19.88 3.17
CA LYS A 69 0.50 -19.32 1.87
C LYS A 69 -0.98 -19.58 1.63
N LEU A 70 -1.76 -18.52 1.42
CA LEU A 70 -3.17 -18.62 1.02
C LEU A 70 -3.27 -18.63 -0.50
N THR A 71 -4.21 -19.41 -1.00
CA THR A 71 -4.63 -19.40 -2.40
C THR A 71 -5.53 -18.18 -2.65
N LYS A 72 -5.49 -17.64 -3.87
CA LYS A 72 -6.35 -16.51 -4.25
C LYS A 72 -7.82 -16.89 -4.03
N GLY A 73 -8.55 -16.07 -3.28
CA GLY A 73 -9.97 -16.29 -2.98
C GLY A 73 -10.25 -17.35 -1.90
N ALA A 74 -9.25 -17.85 -1.18
CA ALA A 74 -9.50 -18.69 0.00
C ALA A 74 -10.37 -17.91 1.00
N ALA A 75 -11.43 -18.53 1.52
CA ALA A 75 -12.25 -17.96 2.60
C ALA A 75 -11.61 -18.19 3.98
N PHE A 76 -10.85 -19.28 4.12
CA PHE A 76 -10.17 -19.68 5.35
C PHE A 76 -8.78 -20.25 5.04
N CYS A 77 -7.88 -20.16 6.01
CA CYS A 77 -6.58 -20.78 5.93
C CYS A 77 -6.72 -22.31 6.12
N GLU A 78 -6.34 -23.09 5.12
CA GLU A 78 -6.36 -24.56 5.18
C GLU A 78 -5.46 -25.15 6.29
N LYS A 79 -4.47 -24.38 6.77
CA LYS A 79 -3.53 -24.82 7.81
C LYS A 79 -3.99 -24.53 9.24
N CYS A 80 -4.74 -23.44 9.47
CA CYS A 80 -5.10 -23.01 10.83
C CYS A 80 -6.58 -22.65 11.02
N GLY A 81 -7.39 -22.69 9.95
CA GLY A 81 -8.81 -22.33 10.00
C GLY A 81 -9.11 -20.84 10.10
N ALA A 82 -8.10 -19.97 10.22
CA ALA A 82 -8.32 -18.53 10.33
C ALA A 82 -8.95 -17.95 9.06
N PRO A 83 -9.91 -17.01 9.16
CA PRO A 83 -10.54 -16.39 8.00
C PRO A 83 -9.52 -15.60 7.19
N ALA A 84 -9.55 -15.77 5.86
CA ALA A 84 -8.65 -15.09 4.95
C ALA A 84 -9.21 -13.71 4.61
N ILE A 85 -8.51 -12.67 5.07
CA ILE A 85 -8.97 -11.27 5.06
C ILE A 85 -9.11 -10.71 3.62
N MET A 86 -8.50 -11.36 2.63
CA MET A 86 -8.56 -10.94 1.22
C MET A 86 -9.95 -11.10 0.60
N ALA A 87 -10.77 -12.06 1.03
CA ALA A 87 -12.12 -12.24 0.48
C ALA A 87 -13.08 -11.08 0.80
N GLN A 88 -12.73 -10.19 1.73
CA GLN A 88 -13.56 -9.04 2.13
C GLN A 88 -13.02 -7.68 1.68
N GLN A 89 -11.83 -7.63 1.06
CA GLN A 89 -11.11 -6.37 0.86
C GLN A 89 -11.54 -5.63 -0.41
N GLU A 90 -11.91 -6.34 -1.49
CA GLU A 90 -12.49 -5.72 -2.70
C GLU A 90 -13.78 -4.95 -2.40
N ALA A 91 -14.61 -5.43 -1.47
CA ALA A 91 -15.90 -4.82 -1.16
C ALA A 91 -15.82 -3.66 -0.14
N ARG A 92 -14.71 -3.49 0.58
CA ARG A 92 -14.55 -2.43 1.61
C ARG A 92 -13.59 -1.30 1.22
N ALA A 93 -12.79 -1.48 0.17
CA ALA A 93 -11.82 -0.47 -0.26
C ALA A 93 -12.44 0.74 -0.98
N ALA A 94 -13.63 0.60 -1.57
CA ALA A 94 -14.31 1.67 -2.31
C ALA A 94 -14.89 2.80 -1.43
N ASP A 95 -14.71 2.67 -0.11
CA ASP A 95 -15.58 3.29 0.88
C ASP A 95 -14.81 4.06 1.97
N LEU A 96 -13.50 4.17 1.77
CA LEU A 96 -12.58 4.86 2.65
C LEU A 96 -12.34 6.27 2.13
N HIS A 97 -12.68 7.27 2.93
CA HIS A 97 -12.30 8.66 2.67
C HIS A 97 -11.07 9.03 3.50
N LEU A 98 -10.19 9.88 2.97
CA LEU A 98 -9.06 10.40 3.73
C LEU A 98 -9.43 11.73 4.39
N CYS A 99 -9.03 11.92 5.64
CA CYS A 99 -9.17 13.17 6.35
C CYS A 99 -8.30 14.25 5.68
N SER A 100 -8.93 15.34 5.21
CA SER A 100 -8.21 16.46 4.57
C SER A 100 -7.24 17.21 5.48
N ARG A 101 -7.31 17.00 6.80
CA ARG A 101 -6.44 17.66 7.79
C ARG A 101 -5.25 16.81 8.25
N CYS A 102 -5.41 15.50 8.39
CA CYS A 102 -4.34 14.64 8.92
C CYS A 102 -4.04 13.39 8.07
N GLY A 103 -4.76 13.19 6.96
CA GLY A 103 -4.59 12.03 6.08
C GLY A 103 -5.05 10.70 6.68
N ALA A 104 -5.68 10.70 7.86
CA ALA A 104 -6.23 9.48 8.45
C ALA A 104 -7.32 8.89 7.54
N LYS A 105 -7.33 7.57 7.42
CA LYS A 105 -8.37 6.82 6.74
C LYS A 105 -9.64 6.83 7.60
N LEU A 106 -10.75 7.28 7.03
CA LEU A 106 -12.04 7.42 7.68
C LEU A 106 -13.05 6.43 7.08
N PRO A 107 -13.89 5.79 7.92
CA PRO A 107 -15.01 4.99 7.44
C PRO A 107 -16.13 5.88 6.88
N LYS A 108 -17.06 5.28 6.13
CA LYS A 108 -18.22 5.94 5.48
C LYS A 108 -19.09 6.84 6.35
N ASN A 109 -19.01 6.73 7.68
CA ASN A 109 -19.91 7.37 8.64
C ASN A 109 -19.22 7.97 9.89
N ALA A 110 -17.88 8.08 9.91
CA ALA A 110 -17.14 8.85 10.93
C ALA A 110 -17.44 10.37 10.97
N ASN A 111 -18.26 10.88 11.88
CA ASN A 111 -18.63 12.32 11.92
C ASN A 111 -17.47 13.24 12.31
N ARG A 112 -16.43 12.65 12.88
CA ARG A 112 -15.23 13.31 13.35
C ARG A 112 -14.05 12.40 13.08
N CYS A 113 -12.94 12.98 12.67
CA CYS A 113 -11.70 12.22 12.57
C CYS A 113 -11.26 11.76 13.97
N GLU A 114 -11.12 10.46 14.18
CA GLU A 114 -10.64 9.88 15.44
C GLU A 114 -9.18 10.25 15.73
N ARG A 115 -8.42 10.63 14.70
CA ARG A 115 -7.00 10.96 14.83
C ARG A 115 -6.73 12.43 15.17
N CYS A 116 -7.46 13.37 14.56
CA CYS A 116 -7.21 14.80 14.73
C CYS A 116 -8.43 15.60 15.26
N GLY A 117 -9.56 14.95 15.49
CA GLY A 117 -10.75 15.58 16.04
C GLY A 117 -11.50 16.52 15.09
N THR A 118 -11.04 16.68 13.84
CA THR A 118 -11.70 17.57 12.89
C THR A 118 -13.04 16.98 12.45
N PRO A 119 -14.15 17.74 12.52
CA PRO A 119 -15.42 17.30 11.97
C PRO A 119 -15.25 17.12 10.46
N VAL A 120 -15.82 16.04 9.92
CA VAL A 120 -15.80 15.81 8.47
C VAL A 120 -17.20 16.02 7.91
N PRO A 121 -17.35 16.77 6.81
CA PRO A 121 -18.63 16.94 6.16
C PRO A 121 -18.99 15.61 5.49
N PHE A 122 -19.98 14.88 6.02
CA PHE A 122 -20.51 13.72 5.31
C PHE A 122 -21.17 14.16 4.02
N GLY A 123 -20.60 13.70 2.90
CA GLY A 123 -21.22 13.81 1.60
C GLY A 123 -22.57 13.09 1.64
N VAL A 124 -23.62 13.88 1.43
CA VAL A 124 -24.99 13.43 1.16
C VAL A 124 -25.00 12.23 0.23
N SER A 125 -25.68 11.18 0.67
CA SER A 125 -25.81 9.93 -0.07
C SER A 125 -26.38 10.21 -1.45
N LEU A 126 -25.71 9.71 -2.49
CA LEU A 126 -26.09 9.90 -3.89
C LEU A 126 -27.50 9.35 -4.21
N GLY A 127 -28.10 8.58 -3.29
CA GLY A 127 -29.47 8.07 -3.39
C GLY A 127 -30.58 9.08 -3.11
N ASP A 128 -30.33 10.13 -2.31
CA ASP A 128 -31.40 11.00 -1.83
C ASP A 128 -31.88 11.99 -2.91
N LYS A 129 -30.99 12.39 -3.83
CA LYS A 129 -31.36 13.26 -4.95
C LYS A 129 -32.28 12.55 -5.95
N ILE A 130 -32.13 11.24 -6.14
CA ILE A 130 -32.88 10.49 -7.15
C ILE A 130 -34.38 10.48 -6.83
N ALA A 131 -34.73 10.43 -5.54
CA ALA A 131 -36.13 10.51 -5.09
C ALA A 131 -36.79 11.85 -5.41
N GLU A 132 -36.07 12.98 -5.26
CA GLU A 132 -36.61 14.30 -5.62
C GLU A 132 -36.85 14.43 -7.14
N TRP A 133 -35.91 13.97 -7.97
CA TRP A 133 -36.08 14.01 -9.43
C TRP A 133 -37.23 13.10 -9.92
N LEU A 134 -37.44 11.95 -9.28
CA LEU A 134 -38.56 11.05 -9.60
C LEU A 134 -39.93 11.66 -9.27
N LEU A 135 -40.07 12.36 -8.15
CA LEU A 135 -41.32 13.03 -7.82
C LEU A 135 -41.64 14.18 -8.79
N VAL A 136 -40.63 14.97 -9.17
CA VAL A 136 -40.80 16.07 -10.14
C VAL A 136 -41.18 15.54 -11.52
N THR A 137 -40.52 14.47 -11.99
CA THR A 137 -40.83 13.86 -13.29
C THR A 137 -42.23 13.25 -13.34
N VAL A 138 -42.68 12.58 -12.28
CA VAL A 138 -44.05 12.05 -12.18
C VAL A 138 -45.09 13.17 -12.20
N LEU A 139 -44.87 14.28 -11.48
CA LEU A 139 -45.77 15.44 -11.51
C LEU A 139 -45.85 16.07 -12.91
N ILE A 140 -44.73 16.21 -13.62
CA ILE A 140 -44.72 16.75 -14.99
C ILE A 140 -45.53 15.84 -15.92
N ILE A 141 -45.38 14.51 -15.81
CA ILE A 141 -46.14 13.55 -16.63
C ILE A 141 -47.64 13.66 -16.33
N ILE A 142 -48.03 13.72 -15.06
CA ILE A 142 -49.44 13.87 -14.66
C ILE A 142 -50.02 15.18 -15.20
N LEU A 143 -49.31 16.30 -15.06
CA LEU A 143 -49.75 17.60 -15.59
C LEU A 143 -49.86 17.57 -17.12
N PHE A 144 -48.93 16.92 -17.82
CA PHE A 144 -48.97 16.77 -19.27
C PHE A 144 -50.15 15.89 -19.71
N SER A 145 -50.45 14.80 -18.99
CA SER A 145 -51.63 13.96 -19.23
C SER A 145 -52.94 14.71 -18.99
N ILE A 146 -53.02 15.57 -17.97
CA ILE A 146 -54.19 16.41 -17.72
C ILE A 146 -54.35 17.45 -18.83
N MET A 147 -53.27 18.14 -19.22
CA MET A 147 -53.30 19.11 -20.31
C MET A 147 -53.69 18.46 -21.65
N PHE A 148 -53.12 17.31 -21.98
CA PHE A 148 -53.43 16.58 -23.22
C PHE A 148 -54.84 15.97 -23.21
N GLY A 149 -55.28 15.46 -22.06
CA GLY A 149 -56.64 14.96 -21.85
C GLY A 149 -57.70 16.06 -21.95
N LEU A 150 -57.44 17.25 -21.41
CA LEU A 150 -58.31 18.41 -21.56
C LEU A 150 -58.38 18.89 -23.01
N VAL A 151 -57.26 18.91 -23.74
CA VAL A 151 -57.23 19.25 -25.17
C VAL A 151 -58.00 18.24 -26.03
N SER A 152 -57.94 16.95 -25.68
CA SER A 152 -58.66 15.88 -26.39
C SER A 152 -60.18 15.90 -26.18
N ASN A 153 -60.67 16.59 -25.13
CA ASN A 153 -62.10 16.68 -24.80
C ASN A 153 -62.78 17.93 -25.42
N ILE A 154 -61.99 18.86 -25.99
CA ILE A 154 -62.46 20.13 -26.57
C ILE A 154 -62.71 20.01 -28.10
N LYS A 155 -62.55 18.82 -28.70
CA LYS A 155 -62.76 18.59 -30.14
C LYS A 155 -64.14 18.01 -30.45
#